data_AF-A0A3D1RWX9-F1
#
_entry.id   AF-A0A3D1RWX9-F1
#
_cell.length_a   1.000
_cell.length_b   1.000
_cell.length_c   1.000
_cell.angle_alpha   90.00
_cell.angle_beta   90.00
_cell.angle_gamma   90.00
#
_symmetry.space_group_name_H-M   'P 1'
#
loop_
_entity.id
_entity.type
_entity.pdbx_description
1 polymer ?
#
loop_
_entity_poly.entity_id
_entity_poly.type
_entity_poly.pdbx_seq_one_letter_code
_entity_poly.pdbx_strand_id
1 'polypeptide(L)'
;MRRYQIVTDETLQELKNTLEERGVRYCLPSYVDIHGVAKSKFVPISHFERMMGGSELCTGAALDGIPQDVSDEEVSSRPDPNSTIILPWRKDVAWFASDLWCEGKPFEPCSRNIFKAVLAQAAELGYTFNFGIEPEFFLLKQADDGGFGPIGPRDGIAKPAYDIRSTLDSFELLEEIVEALNSVGYDVYSFDHEDGNGQFEIDFMYRDGLTMADRFVFFRHLIQELAHRKGYFATFMPKPFSDRAGSGAHYNMSLADIRSGENLFASDNDLRGCGITDLAYWFIGGILKHLPALSAVVSPTVNSYKR
;
A
#
# COMPACT_ATOMS: atom_id res chain seq x y z
N MET A 1 -3.81 -18.04 7.74
CA MET A 1 -5.12 -17.97 7.06
C MET A 1 -6.12 -17.20 7.91
N ARG A 2 -6.45 -15.95 7.55
CA ARG A 2 -7.74 -15.40 7.99
C ARG A 2 -8.78 -16.03 7.08
N ARG A 3 -9.60 -16.94 7.61
CA ARG A 3 -10.95 -17.14 7.07
C ARG A 3 -11.58 -15.74 7.05
N TYR A 4 -12.14 -15.29 5.93
CA TYR A 4 -12.96 -14.09 5.90
C TYR A 4 -13.97 -14.21 7.04
N GLN A 5 -13.72 -13.52 8.17
CA GLN A 5 -14.60 -13.58 9.31
C GLN A 5 -15.92 -13.00 8.82
N ILE A 6 -17.02 -13.73 9.03
CA ILE A 6 -18.35 -13.21 8.79
C ILE A 6 -18.49 -12.01 9.72
N VAL A 7 -18.49 -10.81 9.15
CA VAL A 7 -18.72 -9.57 9.89
C VAL A 7 -20.19 -9.58 10.28
N THR A 8 -20.46 -9.61 11.58
CA THR A 8 -21.81 -9.51 12.13
C THR A 8 -21.99 -8.13 12.77
N ASP A 9 -23.23 -7.74 13.03
CA ASP A 9 -23.52 -6.51 13.77
C ASP A 9 -22.85 -6.52 15.17
N GLU A 10 -22.78 -7.70 15.80
CA GLU A 10 -22.06 -7.90 17.06
C GLU A 10 -20.56 -7.60 16.92
N THR A 11 -19.90 -8.13 15.88
CA THR A 11 -18.46 -7.86 15.68
C THR A 11 -18.17 -6.41 15.32
N LEU A 12 -19.11 -5.72 14.65
CA LEU A 12 -18.99 -4.28 14.38
C LEU A 12 -19.14 -3.44 15.65
N GLN A 13 -20.06 -3.81 16.54
CA GLN A 13 -20.24 -3.13 17.82
C GLN A 13 -19.03 -3.33 18.74
N GLU A 14 -18.47 -4.54 18.78
CA GLU A 14 -17.23 -4.83 19.51
C GLU A 14 -16.05 -4.01 18.99
N LEU A 15 -15.93 -3.88 17.66
CA LEU A 15 -14.90 -3.04 17.04
C LEU A 15 -15.08 -1.57 17.44
N LYS A 16 -16.30 -1.03 17.35
CA LYS A 16 -16.60 0.35 17.77
C LYS A 16 -16.20 0.60 19.22
N ASN A 17 -16.63 -0.27 20.14
CA ASN A 17 -16.29 -0.16 21.55
C ASN A 17 -14.77 -0.18 21.77
N THR A 18 -14.07 -1.10 21.09
CA THR A 18 -12.60 -1.19 21.15
C THR A 18 -11.92 0.10 20.68
N LEU A 19 -12.45 0.73 19.62
CA LEU A 19 -11.94 1.99 19.09
C LEU A 19 -12.18 3.14 20.09
N GLU A 20 -13.37 3.23 20.68
CA GLU A 20 -13.70 4.23 21.71
C GLU A 20 -12.81 4.09 22.95
N GLU A 21 -12.61 2.86 23.45
CA GLU A 21 -11.70 2.56 24.57
C GLU A 21 -10.25 2.97 24.29
N ARG A 22 -9.82 2.86 23.03
CA ARG A 22 -8.49 3.30 22.58
C ARG A 22 -8.42 4.81 22.29
N GLY A 23 -9.49 5.56 22.56
CA GLY A 23 -9.54 7.02 22.43
C GLY A 23 -9.79 7.52 21.00
N VAL A 24 -10.24 6.66 20.10
CA VAL A 24 -10.61 7.07 18.73
C VAL A 24 -11.85 7.96 18.79
N ARG A 25 -11.80 9.06 18.05
CA ARG A 25 -12.88 10.04 17.92
C ARG A 25 -13.39 10.18 16.49
N TYR A 26 -12.55 9.88 15.52
CA TYR A 26 -12.89 9.97 14.09
C TYR A 26 -12.47 8.70 13.35
N CYS A 27 -13.28 8.31 12.38
CA CYS A 27 -13.04 7.21 11.47
C CYS A 27 -12.86 7.74 10.05
N LEU A 28 -11.99 7.08 9.29
CA LEU A 28 -11.61 7.42 7.91
C LEU A 28 -11.85 6.20 7.01
N PRO A 29 -13.04 6.07 6.41
CA PRO A 29 -13.30 5.09 5.36
C PRO A 29 -12.57 5.53 4.08
N SER A 30 -11.33 5.07 3.95
CA SER A 30 -10.41 5.48 2.90
C SER A 30 -10.52 4.57 1.67
N TYR A 31 -10.61 5.19 0.51
CA TYR A 31 -10.47 4.53 -0.79
C TYR A 31 -9.32 5.19 -1.56
N VAL A 32 -9.00 4.69 -2.75
CA VAL A 32 -7.98 5.29 -3.62
C VAL A 32 -8.58 5.68 -4.97
N ASP A 33 -8.08 6.76 -5.55
CA ASP A 33 -8.33 7.08 -6.96
C ASP A 33 -7.45 6.22 -7.90
N ILE A 34 -7.56 6.43 -9.23
CA ILE A 34 -6.81 5.62 -10.20
C ILE A 34 -5.28 5.80 -10.08
N HIS A 35 -4.83 6.91 -9.48
CA HIS A 35 -3.43 7.22 -9.25
C HIS A 35 -2.92 6.65 -7.92
N GLY A 36 -3.78 5.93 -7.19
CA GLY A 36 -3.45 5.33 -5.91
C GLY A 36 -3.35 6.35 -4.78
N VAL A 37 -3.95 7.54 -4.93
CA VAL A 37 -3.99 8.55 -3.86
C VAL A 37 -5.16 8.27 -2.94
N ALA A 38 -4.90 8.19 -1.64
CA ALA A 38 -5.93 7.96 -0.63
C ALA A 38 -6.89 9.17 -0.54
N LYS A 39 -8.20 8.88 -0.49
CA LYS A 39 -9.29 9.85 -0.36
C LYS A 39 -10.25 9.36 0.72
N SER A 40 -10.87 10.28 1.45
CA SER A 40 -11.84 9.93 2.50
C SER A 40 -12.64 11.15 2.98
N LYS A 41 -13.59 10.91 3.88
CA LYS A 41 -14.27 11.90 4.72
C LYS A 41 -14.05 11.52 6.18
N PHE A 42 -13.83 12.52 7.05
CA PHE A 42 -13.74 12.27 8.48
C PHE A 42 -15.12 12.07 9.08
N VAL A 43 -15.35 10.91 9.70
CA VAL A 43 -16.62 10.57 10.33
C VAL A 43 -16.45 10.54 11.84
N PRO A 44 -17.22 11.31 12.63
CA PRO A 44 -17.23 11.15 14.08
C PRO A 44 -17.62 9.73 14.48
N ILE A 45 -16.93 9.15 15.47
CA ILE A 45 -17.17 7.75 15.89
C ILE A 45 -18.62 7.47 16.34
N SER A 46 -19.35 8.51 16.76
CA SER A 46 -20.79 8.44 17.04
C SER A 46 -21.64 8.02 15.83
N HIS A 47 -21.12 8.15 14.61
CA HIS A 47 -21.76 7.74 13.35
C HIS A 47 -21.15 6.46 12.74
N PHE A 48 -20.38 5.69 13.52
CA PHE A 48 -19.67 4.51 13.06
C PHE A 48 -20.54 3.51 12.29
N GLU A 49 -21.70 3.10 12.82
CA GLU A 49 -22.58 2.13 12.16
C GLU A 49 -23.09 2.63 10.80
N ARG A 50 -23.44 3.93 10.73
CA ARG A 50 -23.89 4.56 9.49
C ARG A 50 -22.77 4.58 8.44
N MET A 51 -21.54 4.87 8.88
CA MET A 51 -20.33 4.84 8.05
C MET A 51 -20.04 3.42 7.53
N MET A 52 -20.11 2.40 8.38
CA MET A 52 -19.92 1.00 7.98
C MET A 52 -20.95 0.59 6.91
N GLY A 53 -22.16 1.16 6.96
CA GLY A 53 -23.20 0.99 5.94
C GLY A 53 -22.98 1.77 4.63
N GLY A 54 -21.97 2.64 4.56
CA GLY A 54 -21.66 3.44 3.37
C GLY A 54 -22.37 4.79 3.31
N SER A 55 -22.58 5.47 4.44
CA SER A 55 -23.17 6.82 4.42
C SER A 55 -22.31 7.89 3.78
N GLU A 56 -21.01 7.63 3.63
CA GLU A 56 -20.06 8.60 3.12
C GLU A 56 -20.04 8.58 1.60
N LEU A 57 -20.99 9.31 1.03
CA LEU A 57 -21.09 9.55 -0.41
C LEU A 57 -20.02 10.54 -0.86
N CYS A 58 -19.38 10.26 -1.99
CA CYS A 58 -18.33 11.06 -2.59
C CYS A 58 -18.67 11.30 -4.06
N THR A 59 -18.56 12.54 -4.50
CA THR A 59 -18.75 12.90 -5.91
C THR A 59 -17.59 12.36 -6.75
N GLY A 60 -17.78 11.26 -7.48
CA GLY A 60 -16.68 10.65 -8.22
C GLY A 60 -16.14 11.52 -9.36
N ALA A 61 -16.98 12.39 -9.94
CA ALA A 61 -16.55 13.39 -10.93
C ALA A 61 -15.55 14.42 -10.38
N ALA A 62 -15.40 14.53 -9.06
CA ALA A 62 -14.38 15.38 -8.42
C ALA A 62 -13.03 14.67 -8.24
N LEU A 63 -12.93 13.40 -8.64
CA LEU A 63 -11.74 12.57 -8.50
C LEU A 63 -11.08 12.34 -9.86
N ASP A 64 -9.76 12.34 -9.88
CA ASP A 64 -9.01 12.13 -11.11
C ASP A 64 -9.09 10.66 -11.56
N GLY A 65 -9.33 10.47 -12.85
CA GLY A 65 -9.45 9.16 -13.50
C GLY A 65 -10.55 8.23 -12.99
N ILE A 66 -11.55 8.74 -12.28
CA ILE A 66 -12.79 8.02 -12.00
C ILE A 66 -13.78 8.36 -13.13
N PRO A 67 -14.34 7.36 -13.85
CA PRO A 67 -15.19 7.60 -15.01
C PRO A 67 -16.63 7.93 -14.57
N GLN A 68 -16.82 9.11 -13.98
CA GLN A 68 -18.14 9.66 -13.65
C GLN A 68 -18.25 11.11 -14.13
N ASP A 69 -19.42 11.45 -14.67
CA ASP A 69 -19.83 12.83 -14.96
C ASP A 69 -20.44 13.50 -13.72
N VAL A 70 -20.50 14.83 -13.72
CA VAL A 70 -21.07 15.61 -12.60
C VAL A 70 -22.54 15.26 -12.33
N SER A 71 -23.26 14.77 -13.34
CA SER A 71 -24.66 14.34 -13.23
C SER A 71 -24.83 12.92 -12.70
N ASP A 72 -23.75 12.14 -12.57
CA ASP A 72 -23.83 10.76 -12.12
C ASP A 72 -24.05 10.68 -10.60
N GLU A 73 -24.57 9.54 -10.16
CA GLU A 73 -24.78 9.25 -8.74
C GLU A 73 -23.46 9.20 -7.96
N GLU A 74 -23.49 9.64 -6.72
CA GLU A 74 -22.32 9.62 -5.85
C GLU A 74 -21.88 8.18 -5.50
N VAL A 75 -20.58 8.00 -5.30
CA VAL A 75 -20.00 6.74 -4.84
C VAL A 75 -19.92 6.71 -3.31
N SER A 76 -20.37 5.63 -2.71
CA SER A 76 -20.31 5.36 -1.27
C SER A 76 -19.01 4.63 -0.92
N SER A 77 -18.23 5.16 0.01
CA SER A 77 -17.11 4.43 0.63
C SER A 77 -17.62 3.44 1.67
N ARG A 78 -17.37 2.14 1.47
CA ARG A 78 -17.75 1.06 2.39
C ARG A 78 -16.52 0.44 3.05
N PRO A 79 -16.21 0.79 4.30
CA PRO A 79 -15.01 0.33 4.98
C PRO A 79 -15.03 -1.18 5.29
N ASP A 80 -13.86 -1.80 5.14
CA ASP A 80 -13.59 -3.17 5.57
C ASP A 80 -13.12 -3.15 7.04
N PRO A 81 -13.90 -3.68 8.01
CA PRO A 81 -13.55 -3.62 9.42
C PRO A 81 -12.27 -4.40 9.75
N ASN A 82 -11.88 -5.38 8.93
CA ASN A 82 -10.66 -6.16 9.16
C ASN A 82 -9.37 -5.42 8.79
N SER A 83 -9.49 -4.28 8.10
CA SER A 83 -8.39 -3.42 7.65
C SER A 83 -8.07 -2.27 8.62
N THR A 84 -8.82 -2.18 9.73
CA THR A 84 -8.75 -1.04 10.65
C THR A 84 -7.33 -0.79 11.18
N ILE A 85 -6.85 0.45 11.05
CA ILE A 85 -5.59 0.93 11.61
C ILE A 85 -5.83 2.21 12.40
N ILE A 86 -5.50 2.24 13.69
CA ILE A 86 -5.42 3.51 14.44
C ILE A 86 -4.13 4.21 14.04
N LEU A 87 -4.22 5.44 13.52
CA LEU A 87 -3.06 6.14 12.95
C LEU A 87 -1.94 6.30 13.99
N PRO A 88 -0.71 5.81 13.71
CA PRO A 88 0.39 5.88 14.66
C PRO A 88 0.73 7.28 15.16
N TRP A 89 0.61 8.29 14.30
CA TRP A 89 0.89 9.70 14.61
C TRP A 89 -0.35 10.50 15.08
N ARG A 90 -1.56 9.91 15.00
CA ARG A 90 -2.82 10.58 15.30
C ARG A 90 -3.84 9.59 15.89
N LYS A 91 -3.58 9.18 17.14
CA LYS A 91 -4.25 8.06 17.82
C LYS A 91 -5.77 8.24 18.05
N ASP A 92 -6.29 9.45 17.91
CA ASP A 92 -7.73 9.75 17.93
C ASP A 92 -8.43 9.50 16.58
N VAL A 93 -7.72 8.95 15.58
CA VAL A 93 -8.24 8.67 14.24
C VAL A 93 -7.98 7.22 13.84
N ALA A 94 -9.02 6.54 13.34
CA ALA A 94 -8.93 5.19 12.77
C ALA A 94 -9.15 5.19 11.26
N TRP A 95 -8.24 4.60 10.51
CA TRP A 95 -8.26 4.42 9.06
C TRP A 95 -8.79 3.03 8.69
N PHE A 96 -9.53 2.95 7.59
CA PHE A 96 -10.10 1.72 7.04
C PHE A 96 -9.90 1.71 5.53
N ALA A 97 -9.36 0.63 4.98
CA ALA A 97 -9.45 0.38 3.55
C ALA A 97 -10.91 0.13 3.17
N SER A 98 -11.37 0.75 2.09
CA SER A 98 -12.78 0.79 1.73
C SER A 98 -13.00 0.43 0.27
N ASP A 99 -14.08 -0.29 0.02
CA ASP A 99 -14.60 -0.55 -1.32
C ASP A 99 -15.51 0.62 -1.72
N LEU A 100 -15.53 0.99 -3.00
CA LEU A 100 -16.52 1.93 -3.51
C LEU A 100 -17.76 1.20 -4.01
N TRP A 101 -18.93 1.80 -3.75
CA TRP A 101 -20.23 1.32 -4.19
C TRP A 101 -20.99 2.46 -4.87
N CYS A 102 -21.79 2.15 -5.88
CA CYS A 102 -22.66 3.11 -6.54
C CYS A 102 -24.03 2.44 -6.72
N GLU A 103 -25.12 3.12 -6.36
CA GLU A 103 -26.49 2.57 -6.49
C GLU A 103 -26.68 1.17 -5.87
N GLY A 104 -26.02 0.90 -4.74
CA GLY A 104 -26.14 -0.38 -4.04
C GLY A 104 -25.42 -1.57 -4.68
N LYS A 105 -24.60 -1.37 -5.71
CA LYS A 105 -23.68 -2.37 -6.29
C LYS A 105 -22.21 -1.94 -6.12
N PRO A 106 -21.25 -2.89 -6.12
CA PRO A 106 -19.83 -2.54 -6.17
C PRO A 106 -19.54 -1.64 -7.38
N PHE A 107 -18.82 -0.55 -7.14
CA PHE A 107 -18.42 0.36 -8.21
C PHE A 107 -17.27 -0.26 -9.00
N GLU A 108 -17.51 -0.54 -10.28
CA GLU A 108 -16.61 -1.32 -11.14
C GLU A 108 -15.21 -0.69 -11.28
N PRO A 109 -15.07 0.64 -11.45
CA PRO A 109 -13.75 1.29 -11.56
C PRO A 109 -12.91 1.29 -10.27
N CYS A 110 -13.46 0.82 -9.14
CA CYS A 110 -12.71 0.75 -7.89
C CYS A 110 -11.62 -0.32 -7.95
N SER A 111 -10.36 0.10 -7.90
CA SER A 111 -9.20 -0.80 -7.94
C SER A 111 -9.24 -1.90 -6.88
N ARG A 112 -9.74 -1.59 -5.67
CA ARG A 112 -9.91 -2.57 -4.60
C ARG A 112 -10.97 -3.63 -4.93
N ASN A 113 -12.10 -3.23 -5.53
CA ASN A 113 -13.13 -4.17 -6.01
C ASN A 113 -12.60 -5.06 -7.14
N ILE A 114 -11.90 -4.47 -8.12
CA ILE A 114 -11.28 -5.20 -9.25
C ILE A 114 -10.32 -6.25 -8.71
N PHE A 115 -9.45 -5.88 -7.77
CA PHE A 115 -8.48 -6.82 -7.22
C PHE A 115 -9.15 -7.94 -6.41
N LYS A 116 -10.17 -7.62 -5.60
CA LYS A 116 -10.98 -8.63 -4.90
C LYS A 116 -11.63 -9.63 -5.85
N ALA A 117 -12.12 -9.19 -7.00
CA ALA A 117 -12.70 -10.08 -8.02
C ALA A 117 -11.65 -11.04 -8.61
N VAL A 118 -10.42 -10.58 -8.85
CA VAL A 118 -9.32 -11.44 -9.32
C VAL A 118 -8.89 -12.42 -8.23
N LEU A 119 -8.80 -11.99 -6.97
CA LEU A 119 -8.49 -12.86 -5.84
C LEU A 119 -9.57 -13.94 -5.63
N ALA A 120 -10.84 -13.62 -5.88
CA ALA A 120 -11.92 -14.60 -5.84
C ALA A 120 -11.76 -15.67 -6.93
N GLN A 121 -11.38 -15.29 -8.16
CA GLN A 121 -11.08 -16.24 -9.24
C GLN A 121 -9.90 -17.15 -8.87
N ALA A 122 -8.83 -16.59 -8.27
CA ALA A 122 -7.71 -17.40 -7.78
C ALA A 122 -8.16 -18.39 -6.69
N ALA A 123 -9.04 -17.96 -5.78
CA ALA A 123 -9.58 -18.81 -4.73
C ALA A 123 -10.46 -19.95 -5.26
N GLU A 124 -11.27 -19.71 -6.30
CA GLU A 124 -12.05 -20.75 -7.00
C GLU A 124 -11.14 -21.83 -7.62
N LEU A 125 -9.94 -21.45 -8.04
CA LEU A 125 -8.90 -22.37 -8.53
C LEU A 125 -8.12 -23.06 -7.40
N GLY A 126 -8.42 -22.76 -6.14
CA GLY A 126 -7.74 -23.35 -4.98
C GLY A 126 -6.50 -22.58 -4.51
N TYR A 127 -6.29 -21.35 -4.98
CA TYR A 127 -5.08 -20.57 -4.68
C TYR A 127 -5.35 -19.40 -3.72
N THR A 128 -4.39 -19.17 -2.82
CA THR A 128 -4.20 -17.88 -2.15
C THR A 128 -3.03 -17.17 -2.83
N PHE A 129 -3.27 -15.98 -3.39
CA PHE A 129 -2.20 -15.13 -3.91
C PHE A 129 -1.56 -14.34 -2.76
N ASN A 130 -0.25 -14.47 -2.62
CA ASN A 130 0.55 -13.72 -1.67
C ASN A 130 1.60 -12.91 -2.41
N PHE A 131 1.89 -11.71 -1.90
CA PHE A 131 3.03 -10.97 -2.38
C PHE A 131 3.66 -10.08 -1.31
N GLY A 132 4.95 -9.81 -1.47
CA GLY A 132 5.68 -8.72 -0.82
C GLY A 132 5.97 -7.60 -1.82
N ILE A 133 6.24 -6.41 -1.30
CA ILE A 133 6.69 -5.25 -2.08
C ILE A 133 7.96 -4.74 -1.40
N GLU A 134 8.95 -4.38 -2.20
CA GLU A 134 10.15 -3.61 -1.85
C GLU A 134 9.93 -2.16 -2.34
N PRO A 135 9.36 -1.26 -1.51
CA PRO A 135 8.99 0.08 -1.94
C PRO A 135 10.12 1.05 -1.69
N GLU A 136 10.87 1.38 -2.73
CA GLU A 136 11.89 2.42 -2.66
C GLU A 136 11.25 3.82 -2.63
N PHE A 137 11.82 4.73 -1.86
CA PHE A 137 11.38 6.12 -1.78
C PHE A 137 12.53 7.07 -1.49
N PHE A 138 12.35 8.36 -1.77
CA PHE A 138 13.31 9.39 -1.40
C PHE A 138 12.80 10.19 -0.21
N LEU A 139 13.68 10.45 0.77
CA LEU A 139 13.46 11.43 1.84
C LEU A 139 14.23 12.70 1.53
N LEU A 140 13.49 13.78 1.30
CA LEU A 140 14.03 15.03 0.78
C LEU A 140 13.61 16.23 1.62
N LYS A 141 14.42 17.28 1.55
CA LYS A 141 14.11 18.61 2.06
C LYS A 141 14.31 19.66 0.97
N GLN A 142 13.70 20.82 1.16
CA GLN A 142 14.00 21.98 0.33
C GLN A 142 15.46 22.40 0.54
N ALA A 143 16.18 22.59 -0.55
CA ALA A 143 17.56 23.07 -0.55
C ALA A 143 17.58 24.61 -0.66
N ASP A 144 18.70 25.22 -0.23
CA ASP A 144 18.87 26.67 -0.18
C ASP A 144 18.79 27.33 -1.58
N ASP A 145 19.09 26.59 -2.63
CA ASP A 145 19.01 27.02 -4.03
C ASP A 145 17.58 26.96 -4.62
N GLY A 146 16.59 26.60 -3.79
CA GLY A 146 15.20 26.43 -4.19
C GLY A 146 14.89 25.06 -4.78
N GLY A 147 15.89 24.17 -4.92
CA GLY A 147 15.73 22.78 -5.31
C GLY A 147 15.37 21.86 -4.14
N PHE A 148 15.61 20.57 -4.34
CA PHE A 148 15.42 19.55 -3.32
C PHE A 148 16.65 18.66 -3.21
N GLY A 149 16.97 18.23 -2.00
CA GLY A 149 18.10 17.33 -1.74
C GLY A 149 17.83 16.41 -0.55
N PRO A 150 18.74 15.44 -0.31
CA PRO A 150 18.61 14.51 0.80
C PRO A 150 18.50 15.21 2.15
N ILE A 151 17.79 14.59 3.10
CA ILE A 151 17.70 15.13 4.45
C ILE A 151 19.04 15.05 5.19
N GLY A 152 19.82 13.99 4.93
CA GLY A 152 21.12 13.75 5.55
C GLY A 152 22.21 14.68 5.02
N PRO A 153 23.00 15.35 5.89
CA PRO A 153 24.01 16.32 5.46
C PRO A 153 25.21 15.71 4.74
N ARG A 154 25.47 14.40 4.90
CA ARG A 154 26.61 13.71 4.27
C ARG A 154 26.22 12.88 3.05
N ASP A 155 24.96 12.96 2.63
CA ASP A 155 24.37 12.17 1.57
C ASP A 155 24.54 12.86 0.20
N GLY A 156 25.71 12.61 -0.41
CA GLY A 156 26.14 13.22 -1.66
C GLY A 156 27.37 12.52 -2.25
N ILE A 157 27.43 11.20 -2.11
CA ILE A 157 28.57 10.37 -2.51
C ILE A 157 28.30 9.63 -3.82
N ALA A 158 29.38 9.18 -4.48
CA ALA A 158 29.29 8.57 -5.81
C ALA A 158 28.66 7.17 -5.82
N LYS A 159 28.69 6.45 -4.70
CA LYS A 159 28.10 5.11 -4.53
C LYS A 159 27.44 5.04 -3.16
N PRO A 160 26.18 5.50 -3.04
CA PRO A 160 25.54 5.69 -1.74
C PRO A 160 24.84 4.44 -1.20
N ALA A 161 24.64 3.41 -2.04
CA ALA A 161 24.02 2.16 -1.64
C ALA A 161 24.68 1.57 -0.37
N TYR A 162 23.85 1.30 0.63
CA TYR A 162 24.19 0.74 1.93
C TYR A 162 25.16 1.58 2.77
N ASP A 163 25.32 2.88 2.50
CA ASP A 163 26.21 3.75 3.29
C ASP A 163 25.64 4.02 4.69
N ILE A 164 26.33 3.48 5.69
CA ILE A 164 25.95 3.58 7.10
C ILE A 164 25.84 5.04 7.57
N ARG A 165 26.67 5.96 7.05
CA ARG A 165 26.69 7.35 7.53
C ARG A 165 25.47 8.11 7.02
N SER A 166 25.12 7.93 5.74
CA SER A 166 23.90 8.50 5.15
C SER A 166 22.64 7.96 5.84
N THR A 167 22.61 6.66 6.16
CA THR A 167 21.52 6.07 6.96
C THR A 167 21.46 6.68 8.36
N LEU A 168 22.60 6.78 9.07
CA LEU A 168 22.67 7.34 10.42
C LEU A 168 22.25 8.82 10.47
N ASP A 169 22.53 9.58 9.41
CA ASP A 169 22.09 10.97 9.28
C ASP A 169 20.56 11.13 9.15
N SER A 170 19.89 10.09 8.66
CA SER A 170 18.42 10.06 8.46
C SER A 170 17.70 9.21 9.53
N PHE A 171 18.45 8.64 10.46
CA PHE A 171 18.00 7.54 11.32
C PHE A 171 16.85 7.92 12.24
N GLU A 172 16.82 9.16 12.75
CA GLU A 172 15.73 9.60 13.63
C GLU A 172 14.35 9.48 12.95
N LEU A 173 14.24 9.87 11.68
CA LEU A 173 12.99 9.73 10.93
C LEU A 173 12.75 8.27 10.51
N LEU A 174 13.80 7.54 10.12
CA LEU A 174 13.67 6.13 9.76
C LEU A 174 13.19 5.29 10.95
N GLU A 175 13.74 5.52 12.14
CA GLU A 175 13.33 4.88 13.39
C GLU A 175 11.86 5.18 13.70
N GLU A 176 11.43 6.46 13.62
CA GLU A 176 10.04 6.84 13.83
C GLU A 176 9.09 6.16 12.83
N ILE A 177 9.50 6.02 11.56
CA ILE A 177 8.74 5.30 10.53
C ILE A 177 8.63 3.81 10.89
N VAL A 178 9.75 3.16 11.22
CA VAL A 178 9.80 1.72 11.54
C VAL A 178 8.97 1.41 12.79
N GLU A 179 9.08 2.22 13.85
CA GLU A 179 8.26 2.09 15.05
C GLU A 179 6.77 2.26 14.75
N ALA A 180 6.42 3.26 13.93
CA ALA A 180 5.04 3.49 13.52
C ALA A 180 4.47 2.30 12.73
N LEU A 181 5.21 1.78 11.75
CA LEU A 181 4.84 0.61 10.95
C LEU A 181 4.68 -0.65 11.82
N ASN A 182 5.63 -0.92 12.72
CA ASN A 182 5.58 -2.07 13.61
C ASN A 182 4.46 -1.96 14.66
N SER A 183 4.09 -0.76 15.09
CA SER A 183 2.94 -0.54 15.97
C SER A 183 1.60 -0.98 15.35
N VAL A 184 1.55 -1.12 14.03
CA VAL A 184 0.38 -1.59 13.26
C VAL A 184 0.66 -2.92 12.53
N GLY A 185 1.71 -3.63 12.97
CA GLY A 185 1.95 -5.04 12.63
C GLY A 185 2.60 -5.30 11.28
N TYR A 186 3.38 -4.36 10.74
CA TYR A 186 4.09 -4.56 9.47
C TYR A 186 5.15 -5.66 9.54
N ASP A 187 5.80 -5.84 10.69
CA ASP A 187 6.91 -6.77 10.88
C ASP A 187 8.06 -6.40 9.92
N VAL A 188 8.59 -5.19 10.14
CA VAL A 188 9.74 -4.66 9.42
C VAL A 188 10.97 -5.47 9.81
N TYR A 189 11.66 -6.05 8.82
CA TYR A 189 12.83 -6.90 9.07
C TYR A 189 14.15 -6.29 8.57
N SER A 190 14.11 -5.36 7.61
CA SER A 190 15.26 -4.56 7.17
C SER A 190 14.84 -3.20 6.66
N PHE A 191 15.79 -2.28 6.64
CA PHE A 191 15.72 -1.02 5.92
C PHE A 191 17.13 -0.52 5.68
N ASP A 192 17.34 0.19 4.59
CA ASP A 192 18.66 0.60 4.15
C ASP A 192 18.62 1.82 3.25
N HIS A 193 19.81 2.35 2.98
CA HIS A 193 20.03 3.43 2.04
C HIS A 193 20.28 2.83 0.66
N GLU A 194 19.55 3.31 -0.33
CA GLU A 194 19.55 2.75 -1.68
C GLU A 194 20.56 3.45 -2.60
N ASP A 195 20.59 3.06 -3.88
CA ASP A 195 21.60 3.51 -4.87
C ASP A 195 21.51 5.00 -5.25
N GLY A 196 20.39 5.67 -4.95
CA GLY A 196 20.24 7.12 -5.10
C GLY A 196 20.55 7.86 -3.80
N ASN A 197 21.34 8.93 -3.86
CA ASN A 197 21.50 9.83 -2.69
C ASN A 197 20.12 10.36 -2.27
N GLY A 198 19.75 10.14 -1.01
CA GLY A 198 18.45 10.42 -0.40
C GLY A 198 17.41 9.30 -0.52
N GLN A 199 17.78 8.16 -1.12
CA GLN A 199 16.89 7.04 -1.39
C GLN A 199 16.99 6.00 -0.27
N PHE A 200 15.85 5.44 0.11
CA PHE A 200 15.73 4.41 1.13
C PHE A 200 14.74 3.33 0.69
N GLU A 201 14.91 2.15 1.26
CA GLU A 201 13.97 1.04 1.21
C GLU A 201 13.64 0.61 2.64
N ILE A 202 12.39 0.20 2.87
CA ILE A 202 11.96 -0.43 4.12
C ILE A 202 11.24 -1.71 3.75
N ASP A 203 11.83 -2.82 4.17
CA ASP A 203 11.32 -4.16 3.96
C ASP A 203 10.42 -4.63 5.10
N PHE A 204 9.31 -5.28 4.74
CA PHE A 204 8.37 -5.82 5.71
C PHE A 204 7.68 -7.07 5.20
N MET A 205 7.17 -7.88 6.12
CA MET A 205 6.64 -9.20 5.79
C MET A 205 5.50 -9.16 4.77
N TYR A 206 5.61 -10.03 3.77
CA TYR A 206 4.58 -10.28 2.76
C TYR A 206 3.24 -10.67 3.40
N ARG A 207 2.14 -10.48 2.67
CA ARG A 207 0.79 -10.88 3.09
C ARG A 207 -0.02 -11.46 1.94
N ASP A 208 -1.23 -11.92 2.24
CA ASP A 208 -2.25 -12.18 1.23
C ASP A 208 -2.52 -10.90 0.42
N GLY A 209 -2.98 -11.10 -0.82
CA GLY A 209 -3.02 -10.05 -1.82
C GLY A 209 -3.71 -8.77 -1.34
N LEU A 210 -4.95 -8.87 -0.84
CA LEU A 210 -5.72 -7.70 -0.45
C LEU A 210 -5.07 -6.97 0.73
N THR A 211 -4.63 -7.71 1.75
CA THR A 211 -3.95 -7.13 2.91
C THR A 211 -2.67 -6.40 2.51
N MET A 212 -1.88 -6.97 1.59
CA MET A 212 -0.64 -6.34 1.14
C MET A 212 -0.90 -5.06 0.32
N ALA A 213 -1.93 -5.06 -0.53
CA ALA A 213 -2.34 -3.86 -1.27
C ALA A 213 -2.78 -2.73 -0.33
N ASP A 214 -3.62 -3.04 0.68
CA ASP A 214 -4.06 -2.08 1.69
C ASP A 214 -2.84 -1.53 2.48
N ARG A 215 -1.90 -2.41 2.87
CA ARG A 215 -0.65 -2.02 3.53
C ARG A 215 0.20 -1.08 2.68
N PHE A 216 0.32 -1.31 1.37
CA PHE A 216 1.15 -0.45 0.53
C PHE A 216 0.56 0.96 0.38
N VAL A 217 -0.77 1.09 0.30
CA VAL A 217 -1.44 2.40 0.31
C VAL A 217 -1.18 3.12 1.62
N PHE A 218 -1.36 2.44 2.76
CA PHE A 218 -1.13 3.03 4.07
C PHE A 218 0.34 3.38 4.33
N PHE A 219 1.27 2.53 3.87
CA PHE A 219 2.72 2.73 3.98
C PHE A 219 3.16 4.07 3.37
N ARG A 220 2.74 4.35 2.13
CA ARG A 220 3.06 5.61 1.46
C ARG A 220 2.52 6.81 2.23
N HIS A 221 1.29 6.71 2.71
CA HIS A 221 0.66 7.79 3.49
C HIS A 221 1.38 8.04 4.82
N LEU A 222 1.72 6.98 5.57
CA LEU A 222 2.45 7.06 6.83
C LEU A 222 3.79 7.76 6.66
N ILE A 223 4.59 7.33 5.68
CA ILE A 223 5.94 7.89 5.47
C ILE A 223 5.85 9.37 5.05
N GLN A 224 4.92 9.70 4.15
CA GLN A 224 4.70 11.09 3.73
C GLN A 224 4.33 11.99 4.90
N GLU A 225 3.43 11.53 5.77
CA GLU A 225 2.99 12.31 6.93
C GLU A 225 4.09 12.47 7.99
N LEU A 226 4.84 11.42 8.30
CA LEU A 226 5.94 11.51 9.26
C LEU A 226 7.07 12.42 8.74
N ALA A 227 7.40 12.34 7.45
CA ALA A 227 8.36 13.24 6.83
C ALA A 227 7.87 14.71 6.88
N HIS A 228 6.60 14.94 6.52
CA HIS A 228 5.99 16.27 6.53
C HIS A 228 6.02 16.94 7.91
N ARG A 229 5.76 16.17 8.99
CA ARG A 229 5.81 16.67 10.37
C ARG A 229 7.19 17.15 10.80
N LYS A 230 8.26 16.71 10.15
CA LYS A 230 9.64 17.18 10.38
C LYS A 230 10.09 18.26 9.39
N GLY A 231 9.19 18.76 8.53
CA GLY A 231 9.53 19.75 7.49
C GLY A 231 10.23 19.15 6.27
N TYR A 232 10.17 17.82 6.11
CA TYR A 232 10.69 17.08 4.97
C TYR A 232 9.53 16.58 4.10
N PHE A 233 9.82 15.89 3.02
CA PHE A 233 8.81 15.17 2.26
C PHE A 233 9.37 13.85 1.73
N ALA A 234 8.48 12.89 1.57
CA ALA A 234 8.79 11.61 0.95
C ALA A 234 8.18 11.52 -0.44
N THR A 235 8.93 11.00 -1.41
CA THR A 235 8.42 10.77 -2.76
C THR A 235 8.70 9.34 -3.23
N PHE A 236 7.66 8.74 -3.81
CA PHE A 236 7.67 7.41 -4.46
C PHE A 236 7.70 7.55 -5.99
N MET A 237 8.07 8.73 -6.49
CA MET A 237 8.16 9.02 -7.91
C MET A 237 9.20 8.09 -8.56
N PRO A 238 8.90 7.44 -9.71
CA PRO A 238 9.82 6.49 -10.32
C PRO A 238 11.20 7.05 -10.66
N LYS A 239 11.28 8.31 -11.08
CA LYS A 239 12.54 8.96 -11.46
C LYS A 239 12.51 10.45 -11.05
N PRO A 240 12.74 10.77 -9.77
CA PRO A 240 12.67 12.15 -9.27
C PRO A 240 13.88 12.98 -9.71
N PHE A 241 15.03 12.33 -9.93
CA PHE A 241 16.26 12.94 -10.38
C PHE A 241 16.77 12.25 -11.66
N SER A 242 17.32 13.04 -12.59
CA SER A 242 17.85 12.51 -13.85
C SER A 242 19.24 11.89 -13.74
N ASP A 243 19.95 12.13 -12.63
CA ASP A 243 21.38 11.86 -12.45
C ASP A 243 21.70 10.69 -11.51
N ARG A 244 20.69 10.02 -10.96
CA ARG A 244 20.85 8.89 -10.01
C ARG A 244 19.75 7.84 -10.17
N ALA A 245 19.79 6.78 -9.37
CA ALA A 245 18.77 5.73 -9.36
C ALA A 245 17.34 6.27 -9.13
N GLY A 246 16.35 5.46 -9.46
CA GLY A 246 14.94 5.83 -9.36
C GLY A 246 14.15 4.76 -8.61
N SER A 247 13.03 5.15 -8.00
CA SER A 247 12.26 4.29 -7.09
C SER A 247 11.57 3.12 -7.79
N GLY A 248 11.94 1.91 -7.38
CA GLY A 248 11.25 0.66 -7.65
C GLY A 248 10.10 0.37 -6.68
N ALA A 249 9.26 -0.57 -7.11
CA ALA A 249 8.31 -1.28 -6.26
C ALA A 249 8.39 -2.75 -6.68
N HIS A 250 9.41 -3.46 -6.23
CA HIS A 250 9.63 -4.84 -6.68
C HIS A 250 8.64 -5.77 -6.00
N TYR A 251 8.01 -6.66 -6.77
CA TYR A 251 6.98 -7.55 -6.27
C TYR A 251 7.50 -8.98 -6.17
N ASN A 252 7.57 -9.49 -4.95
CA ASN A 252 7.89 -10.89 -4.67
C ASN A 252 6.58 -11.68 -4.54
N MET A 253 6.26 -12.55 -5.51
CA MET A 253 4.93 -13.17 -5.63
C MET A 253 4.95 -14.68 -5.41
N SER A 254 3.89 -15.22 -4.80
CA SER A 254 3.67 -16.67 -4.68
C SER A 254 2.20 -17.05 -4.71
N LEU A 255 1.91 -18.29 -5.10
CA LEU A 255 0.63 -18.93 -4.89
C LEU A 255 0.76 -19.97 -3.78
N ALA A 256 -0.15 -19.94 -2.83
CA ALA A 256 -0.28 -20.96 -1.80
C ALA A 256 -1.57 -21.77 -2.00
N ASP A 257 -1.57 -23.03 -1.57
CA ASP A 257 -2.80 -23.81 -1.50
C ASP A 257 -3.77 -23.19 -0.49
N ILE A 258 -5.01 -22.98 -0.88
CA ILE A 258 -6.00 -22.28 -0.04
C ILE A 258 -6.42 -23.08 1.20
N ARG A 259 -6.16 -24.39 1.25
CA ARG A 259 -6.54 -25.27 2.36
C ARG A 259 -5.37 -25.55 3.31
N SER A 260 -4.20 -25.90 2.77
CA SER A 260 -3.00 -26.20 3.57
C SER A 260 -2.17 -24.96 3.88
N GLY A 261 -2.17 -23.95 2.99
CA GLY A 261 -1.30 -22.78 3.08
C GLY A 261 0.12 -23.02 2.60
N GLU A 262 0.40 -24.19 2.03
CA GLU A 262 1.71 -24.52 1.49
C GLU A 262 2.01 -23.70 0.24
N ASN A 263 3.27 -23.27 0.09
CA ASN A 263 3.73 -22.54 -1.09
C ASN A 263 3.81 -23.47 -2.30
N LEU A 264 2.93 -23.24 -3.29
CA LEU A 264 2.84 -24.05 -4.50
C LEU A 264 3.91 -23.69 -5.54
N PHE A 265 4.71 -22.64 -5.31
CA PHE A 265 5.84 -22.31 -6.17
C PHE A 265 7.11 -23.05 -5.76
N ALA A 266 7.27 -23.48 -4.50
CA ALA A 266 8.50 -24.10 -4.04
C ALA A 266 8.63 -25.57 -4.49
N SER A 267 9.81 -25.98 -4.94
CA SER A 267 10.11 -27.36 -5.33
C SER A 267 11.58 -27.70 -5.14
N ASP A 268 11.86 -28.80 -4.45
CA ASP A 268 13.22 -29.38 -4.39
C ASP A 268 13.58 -30.19 -5.66
N ASN A 269 12.60 -30.44 -6.53
CA ASN A 269 12.74 -31.28 -7.72
C ASN A 269 12.70 -30.47 -9.02
N ASP A 270 13.25 -29.25 -9.01
CA ASP A 270 13.33 -28.41 -10.21
C ASP A 270 14.53 -28.81 -11.09
N LEU A 271 14.26 -29.35 -12.28
CA LEU A 271 15.29 -29.72 -13.26
C LEU A 271 16.12 -28.54 -13.77
N ARG A 272 15.64 -27.31 -13.61
CA ARG A 272 16.33 -26.07 -14.01
C ARG A 272 17.14 -25.45 -12.87
N GLY A 273 17.01 -25.97 -11.65
CA GLY A 273 17.80 -25.56 -10.48
C GLY A 273 17.40 -24.22 -9.84
N CYS A 274 16.24 -23.67 -10.16
CA CYS A 274 15.72 -22.44 -9.53
C CYS A 274 14.89 -22.70 -8.27
N GLY A 275 14.65 -23.98 -7.93
CA GLY A 275 13.89 -24.36 -6.73
C GLY A 275 12.39 -24.13 -6.84
N ILE A 276 11.84 -24.13 -8.07
CA ILE A 276 10.43 -23.81 -8.30
C ILE A 276 9.65 -24.87 -9.11
N THR A 277 8.34 -24.90 -8.93
CA THR A 277 7.43 -25.83 -9.62
C THR A 277 7.16 -25.42 -11.07
N ASP A 278 6.64 -26.35 -11.88
CA ASP A 278 6.11 -26.02 -13.21
C ASP A 278 5.01 -24.95 -13.14
N LEU A 279 4.17 -24.96 -12.09
CA LEU A 279 3.16 -23.92 -11.87
C LEU A 279 3.80 -22.53 -11.77
N ALA A 280 4.90 -22.37 -11.05
CA ALA A 280 5.64 -21.11 -10.97
C ALA A 280 6.18 -20.69 -12.34
N TYR A 281 6.73 -21.62 -13.12
CA TYR A 281 7.18 -21.34 -14.49
C TYR A 281 6.04 -20.89 -15.41
N TRP A 282 4.85 -21.51 -15.31
CA TRP A 282 3.67 -21.08 -16.06
C TRP A 282 3.19 -19.69 -15.64
N PHE A 283 3.23 -19.39 -14.34
CA PHE A 283 2.91 -18.06 -13.81
C PHE A 283 3.86 -16.99 -14.38
N ILE A 284 5.17 -17.23 -14.35
CA ILE A 284 6.19 -16.37 -14.95
C ILE A 284 5.94 -16.21 -16.46
N GLY A 285 5.64 -17.30 -17.17
CA GLY A 285 5.31 -17.27 -18.60
C GLY A 285 4.09 -16.39 -18.91
N GLY A 286 3.09 -16.39 -18.03
CA GLY A 286 1.95 -15.48 -18.09
C GLY A 286 2.36 -14.02 -17.95
N ILE A 287 3.15 -13.68 -16.93
CA ILE A 287 3.67 -12.32 -16.73
C ILE A 287 4.44 -11.85 -17.97
N LEU A 288 5.38 -12.65 -18.46
CA LEU A 288 6.20 -12.31 -19.64
C LEU A 288 5.36 -12.12 -20.89
N LYS A 289 4.35 -12.98 -21.11
CA LYS A 289 3.43 -12.87 -22.25
C LYS A 289 2.62 -11.57 -22.22
N HIS A 290 2.23 -11.11 -21.02
CA HIS A 290 1.37 -9.94 -20.83
C HIS A 290 2.15 -8.66 -20.46
N LEU A 291 3.49 -8.72 -20.39
CA LEU A 291 4.35 -7.63 -19.94
C LEU A 291 4.10 -6.27 -20.62
N PRO A 292 3.87 -6.19 -21.95
CA PRO A 292 3.56 -4.92 -22.60
C PRO A 292 2.29 -4.24 -22.05
N ALA A 293 1.22 -5.01 -21.80
CA ALA A 293 -0.01 -4.49 -21.22
C ALA A 293 0.14 -4.20 -19.73
N LEU A 294 0.82 -5.08 -19.00
CA LEU A 294 1.10 -4.88 -17.57
C LEU A 294 1.90 -3.60 -17.33
N SER A 295 2.82 -3.24 -18.23
CA SER A 295 3.64 -2.03 -18.13
C SER A 295 2.78 -0.76 -18.01
N ALA A 296 1.61 -0.70 -18.66
CA ALA A 296 0.70 0.44 -18.52
C ALA A 296 0.11 0.58 -17.10
N VAL A 297 0.06 -0.50 -16.33
CA VAL A 297 -0.49 -0.54 -14.96
C VAL A 297 0.62 -0.42 -13.92
N VAL A 298 1.72 -1.16 -14.07
CA VAL A 298 2.84 -1.17 -13.10
C VAL A 298 3.84 -0.04 -13.33
N SER A 299 3.76 0.65 -14.47
CA SER A 299 4.54 1.86 -14.79
C SER A 299 3.61 2.97 -15.33
N PRO A 300 2.66 3.44 -14.49
CA PRO A 300 1.47 4.15 -14.95
C PRO A 300 1.69 5.63 -15.32
N THR A 301 2.93 6.13 -15.28
CA THR A 301 3.22 7.55 -15.51
C THR A 301 4.25 7.74 -16.62
N VAL A 302 4.23 8.89 -17.28
CA VAL A 302 5.30 9.30 -18.22
C VAL A 302 6.68 9.34 -17.56
N ASN A 303 6.75 9.52 -16.24
CA ASN A 303 7.99 9.49 -15.49
C ASN A 303 8.52 8.06 -15.28
N SER A 304 7.64 7.06 -15.19
CA SER A 304 8.01 5.64 -15.07
C SER A 304 8.94 5.19 -16.20
N TYR A 305 8.71 5.66 -17.42
CA TYR A 305 9.53 5.34 -18.59
C TYR A 305 10.87 6.10 -18.68
N LYS A 306 11.25 6.82 -17.61
CA LYS A 306 12.59 7.43 -17.44
C LYS A 306 13.43 6.70 -16.39
N ARG A 307 12.83 5.77 -15.65
CA ARG A 307 13.53 4.83 -14.76
C ARG A 307 13.98 3.63 -15.59
#